data_AF-A0A3D8IAP9-F1
#
_entry.id   AF-A0A3D8IAP9-F1
#
_cell.length_a   1.000
_cell.length_b   1.000
_cell.length_c   1.000
_cell.angle_alpha   90.00
_cell.angle_beta   90.00
_cell.angle_gamma   90.00
#
_symmetry.space_group_name_H-M   'P 1'
#
loop_
_entity.id
_entity.type
_entity.pdbx_description
1 polymer ?
#
loop_
_entity_poly.entity_id
_entity_poly.type
_entity_poly.pdbx_seq_one_letter_code
_entity_poly.pdbx_strand_id
1 'polypeptide(L)'
;MNTSTFLISERTDGLGSRLISLLTTLFLAKKLGDIHLAKFVWEEGQFLKQREQNVNWQGSNEQKIIGASCDKKEKIFSKRFIEKFYIKDYDRGSSLNLCLGRPFRTFKQFQAAFENQLKESFVYGLSDVFGVFSDLTQQDRAILSETFKEIEFCDSLSIIIGEAENQAKNLGNFSALHVRSGDTIYDYSNFRKWNMVSVKHATYAELALNIAKNLKGKVVLVGDDVTSLRKIVEIANQDNILFIENFKSNRNYSNIENFLFDIIFMSRAKRLYGTHSAVVRLAHYIGNQEFINNYSVFSPIEQYEFLQRDYSSLNLSKSQKAFSLFHKMILCEEVGGDTKCLISYAKEAIGLDSANPKFKIYLLKYLILQDLNLANSQAKEYLQEKDFFDTLFVKSENWFGIAYAPLFPNFTKQIVSEYANLSYIASKICEFQKNFEQTLKFAIKSYEKEPQNEMFKEHLFNVLLQKEKEKSSLNKLALKKSSKNNQVPSIYLITAKHRIHNHLAYKLGSAMILNSKSLWGYIRMPYVLSYIKETHRKEIADYEARVAKNPSLKLPPLESYTDYKQALKEKECFTYKLGKALITANSVRGGGRIFAYLQFFQEVRKLKKEFRGKHKDCKFL
;
A
#
# COMPACT_ATOMS: atom_id res chain seq x y z
N MET A 1 -22.11 -34.14 -4.64
CA MET A 1 -22.10 -33.89 -6.09
C MET A 1 -20.74 -34.34 -6.58
N ASN A 2 -20.64 -35.24 -7.56
CA ASN A 2 -19.38 -35.54 -8.23
C ASN A 2 -18.92 -34.25 -8.94
N THR A 3 -18.12 -33.43 -8.27
CA THR A 3 -17.68 -32.15 -8.81
C THR A 3 -16.52 -32.40 -9.75
N SER A 4 -16.79 -32.38 -11.05
CA SER A 4 -15.76 -32.25 -12.06
C SER A 4 -14.94 -30.98 -11.75
N THR A 5 -13.61 -31.10 -11.74
CA THR A 5 -12.70 -29.97 -11.57
C THR A 5 -12.97 -28.90 -12.62
N PHE A 6 -12.93 -27.62 -12.25
CA PHE A 6 -13.27 -26.51 -13.14
C PHE A 6 -12.34 -25.29 -12.98
N LEU A 7 -12.36 -24.41 -13.98
CA LEU A 7 -11.60 -23.15 -14.02
C LEU A 7 -12.50 -21.97 -13.66
N ILE A 8 -11.99 -21.01 -12.91
CA ILE A 8 -12.79 -19.88 -12.41
C ILE A 8 -12.13 -18.54 -12.74
N SER A 9 -12.95 -17.63 -13.25
CA SER A 9 -12.67 -16.19 -13.24
C SER A 9 -13.44 -15.52 -12.10
N GLU A 10 -12.74 -14.80 -11.23
CA GLU A 10 -13.34 -14.17 -10.03
C GLU A 10 -12.87 -12.74 -9.75
N ARG A 11 -12.29 -12.06 -10.75
CA ARG A 11 -11.80 -10.68 -10.58
C ARG A 11 -12.91 -9.71 -10.14
N THR A 12 -12.57 -8.81 -9.23
CA THR A 12 -13.49 -7.83 -8.65
C THR A 12 -13.21 -6.37 -9.06
N ASP A 13 -12.18 -6.13 -9.88
CA ASP A 13 -11.79 -4.80 -10.38
C ASP A 13 -12.58 -4.37 -11.64
N GLY A 14 -12.05 -3.43 -12.43
CA GLY A 14 -12.76 -2.89 -13.61
C GLY A 14 -12.97 -3.91 -14.72
N LEU A 15 -13.95 -3.64 -15.60
CA LEU A 15 -14.44 -4.57 -16.62
C LEU A 15 -13.33 -5.16 -17.51
N GLY A 16 -12.33 -4.36 -17.91
CA GLY A 16 -11.22 -4.88 -18.73
C GLY A 16 -10.42 -5.99 -18.05
N SER A 17 -10.11 -5.85 -16.77
CA SER A 17 -9.41 -6.90 -16.01
C SER A 17 -10.30 -8.14 -15.84
N ARG A 18 -11.60 -7.95 -15.58
CA ARG A 18 -12.57 -9.04 -15.47
C ARG A 18 -12.71 -9.82 -16.78
N LEU A 19 -12.79 -9.13 -17.92
CA LEU A 19 -12.88 -9.75 -19.23
C LEU A 19 -11.58 -10.45 -19.64
N ILE A 20 -10.40 -9.90 -19.30
CA ILE A 20 -9.12 -10.61 -19.52
C ILE A 20 -9.11 -11.94 -18.77
N SER A 21 -9.49 -11.91 -17.49
CA SER A 21 -9.57 -13.11 -16.64
C SER A 21 -10.56 -14.11 -17.22
N LEU A 22 -11.78 -13.66 -17.56
CA LEU A 22 -12.83 -14.51 -18.15
C LEU A 22 -12.40 -15.12 -19.49
N LEU A 23 -11.87 -14.32 -20.40
CA LEU A 23 -11.40 -14.76 -21.70
C LEU A 23 -10.28 -15.80 -21.56
N THR A 24 -9.35 -15.57 -20.64
CA THR A 24 -8.26 -16.51 -20.38
C THR A 24 -8.77 -17.81 -19.78
N THR A 25 -9.72 -17.75 -18.85
CA THR A 25 -10.38 -18.93 -18.27
C THR A 25 -11.10 -19.76 -19.34
N LEU A 26 -11.86 -19.13 -20.24
CA LEU A 26 -12.51 -19.79 -21.37
C LEU A 26 -11.49 -20.42 -22.33
N PHE A 27 -10.39 -19.71 -22.61
CA PHE A 27 -9.31 -20.21 -23.46
C PHE A 27 -8.66 -21.46 -22.87
N LEU A 28 -8.29 -21.42 -21.59
CA LEU A 28 -7.68 -22.57 -20.91
C LEU A 28 -8.63 -23.77 -20.86
N ALA A 29 -9.93 -23.55 -20.64
CA ALA A 29 -10.94 -24.59 -20.68
C ALA A 29 -11.06 -25.24 -22.08
N LYS A 30 -11.11 -24.43 -23.13
CA LYS A 30 -11.07 -24.91 -24.53
C LYS A 30 -9.80 -25.71 -24.82
N LYS A 31 -8.66 -25.27 -24.27
CA LYS A 31 -7.36 -25.94 -24.34
C LYS A 31 -7.32 -27.30 -23.62
N LEU A 32 -8.13 -27.47 -22.57
CA LEU A 32 -8.35 -28.74 -21.87
C LEU A 32 -9.36 -29.65 -22.58
N GLY A 33 -9.96 -29.20 -23.68
CA GLY A 33 -10.88 -29.98 -24.52
C GLY A 33 -12.36 -29.69 -24.31
N ASP A 34 -12.75 -28.92 -23.28
CA ASP A 34 -14.14 -28.55 -23.03
C ASP A 34 -14.25 -27.13 -22.44
N ILE A 35 -14.87 -26.22 -23.20
CA ILE A 35 -15.10 -24.84 -22.78
C ILE A 35 -16.01 -24.73 -21.56
N HIS A 36 -16.90 -25.71 -21.31
CA HIS A 36 -17.82 -25.71 -20.18
C HIS A 36 -17.15 -25.96 -18.82
N LEU A 37 -15.87 -26.35 -18.83
CA LEU A 37 -15.00 -26.35 -17.64
C LEU A 37 -14.73 -24.94 -17.13
N ALA A 38 -14.92 -23.89 -17.94
CA ALA A 38 -14.84 -22.52 -17.48
C ALA A 38 -16.11 -22.13 -16.70
N LYS A 39 -15.92 -21.44 -15.58
CA LYS A 39 -16.96 -20.78 -14.80
C LYS A 39 -16.53 -19.37 -14.43
N PHE A 40 -17.50 -18.52 -14.11
CA PHE A 40 -17.22 -17.21 -13.53
C PHE A 40 -18.16 -16.88 -12.38
N VAL A 41 -17.62 -16.17 -11.40
CA VAL A 41 -18.40 -15.46 -10.38
C VAL A 41 -18.36 -13.97 -10.69
N TRP A 42 -19.38 -13.24 -10.29
CA TRP A 42 -19.49 -11.81 -10.57
C TRP A 42 -19.89 -11.03 -9.34
N GLU A 43 -18.91 -10.45 -8.65
CA GLU A 43 -19.19 -9.61 -7.49
C GLU A 43 -19.61 -8.21 -7.94
N GLU A 44 -20.86 -7.85 -7.63
CA GLU A 44 -21.48 -6.58 -8.00
C GLU A 44 -21.06 -5.43 -7.06
N GLY A 45 -20.82 -5.73 -5.77
CA GLY A 45 -20.76 -4.71 -4.70
C GLY A 45 -19.41 -4.02 -4.48
N GLN A 46 -18.27 -4.71 -4.62
CA GLN A 46 -16.96 -4.14 -4.27
C GLN A 46 -16.51 -3.02 -5.20
N PHE A 47 -16.70 -3.19 -6.51
CA PHE A 47 -16.31 -2.18 -7.50
C PHE A 47 -17.15 -0.90 -7.39
N LEU A 48 -18.48 -1.05 -7.20
CA LEU A 48 -19.41 0.07 -7.08
C LEU A 48 -19.15 0.87 -5.80
N LYS A 49 -18.94 0.20 -4.65
CA LYS A 49 -18.65 0.84 -3.35
C LYS A 49 -17.33 1.62 -3.33
N GLN A 50 -16.32 1.19 -4.09
CA GLN A 50 -15.02 1.88 -4.16
C GLN A 50 -15.06 3.18 -4.98
N ARG A 51 -16.12 3.42 -5.77
CA ARG A 51 -16.11 4.48 -6.79
C ARG A 51 -17.41 5.29 -6.92
N GLU A 52 -18.26 5.34 -5.88
CA GLU A 52 -19.44 6.24 -5.82
C GLU A 52 -19.10 7.74 -6.06
N GLN A 53 -17.82 8.12 -6.17
CA GLN A 53 -17.34 9.47 -6.52
C GLN A 53 -16.87 9.65 -7.99
N ASN A 54 -16.86 8.61 -8.84
CA ASN A 54 -16.02 8.55 -10.06
C ASN A 54 -16.74 8.21 -11.38
N VAL A 55 -18.07 8.13 -11.41
CA VAL A 55 -18.79 7.91 -12.67
C VAL A 55 -18.90 9.26 -13.38
N ASN A 56 -18.06 9.48 -14.39
CA ASN A 56 -17.99 10.72 -15.19
C ASN A 56 -17.51 11.93 -14.38
N TRP A 57 -16.34 11.83 -13.75
CA TRP A 57 -15.70 12.98 -13.11
C TRP A 57 -15.48 14.10 -14.13
N GLN A 58 -16.15 15.22 -13.90
CA GLN A 58 -15.91 16.49 -14.55
C GLN A 58 -15.20 17.35 -13.51
N GLY A 59 -13.89 17.47 -13.63
CA GLY A 59 -13.10 18.28 -12.70
C GLY A 59 -13.48 19.76 -12.73
N SER A 60 -12.81 20.56 -11.91
CA SER A 60 -13.03 22.00 -11.77
C SER A 60 -12.83 22.83 -13.07
N ASN A 61 -12.29 22.24 -14.14
CA ASN A 61 -11.95 22.90 -15.41
C ASN A 61 -12.50 22.16 -16.66
N GLU A 62 -13.73 21.65 -16.65
CA GLU A 62 -14.38 21.03 -17.83
C GLU A 62 -13.64 19.77 -18.37
N GLN A 63 -12.82 19.11 -17.56
CA GLN A 63 -12.10 17.91 -17.97
C GLN A 63 -13.09 16.74 -18.16
N LYS A 64 -13.26 16.25 -19.39
CA LYS A 64 -14.09 15.07 -19.66
C LYS A 64 -13.22 13.81 -19.56
N ILE A 65 -13.43 13.03 -18.49
CA ILE A 65 -12.75 11.75 -18.29
C ILE A 65 -13.79 10.61 -18.30
N ILE A 66 -13.55 9.62 -19.15
CA ILE A 66 -14.34 8.38 -19.18
C ILE A 66 -13.91 7.52 -17.99
N GLY A 67 -14.85 7.29 -17.07
CA GLY A 67 -14.61 6.51 -15.86
C GLY A 67 -14.43 5.02 -16.15
N ALA A 68 -13.83 4.30 -15.21
CA ALA A 68 -13.82 2.85 -15.25
C ALA A 68 -15.26 2.30 -15.21
N SER A 69 -15.53 1.24 -15.96
CA SER A 69 -16.85 0.61 -16.06
C SER A 69 -16.87 -0.76 -15.39
N CYS A 70 -18.00 -1.07 -14.76
CA CYS A 70 -18.47 -2.41 -14.41
C CYS A 70 -19.95 -2.27 -14.05
N ASP A 71 -20.79 -3.21 -14.47
CA ASP A 71 -22.21 -3.25 -14.12
C ASP A 71 -22.59 -4.68 -13.69
N LYS A 72 -23.87 -4.90 -13.39
CA LYS A 72 -24.42 -6.23 -13.15
C LYS A 72 -24.20 -7.12 -14.38
N LYS A 73 -23.90 -8.40 -14.16
CA LYS A 73 -23.65 -9.38 -15.23
C LYS A 73 -24.78 -9.43 -16.26
N GLU A 74 -26.04 -9.23 -15.85
CA GLU A 74 -27.23 -9.22 -16.70
C GLU A 74 -27.26 -8.05 -17.70
N LYS A 75 -26.52 -6.98 -17.42
CA LYS A 75 -26.37 -5.84 -18.34
C LYS A 75 -25.15 -5.96 -19.23
N ILE A 76 -24.35 -7.02 -19.08
CA ILE A 76 -23.12 -7.23 -19.83
C ILE A 76 -23.29 -8.43 -20.76
N PHE A 77 -23.74 -9.56 -20.20
CA PHE A 77 -23.80 -10.84 -20.88
C PHE A 77 -25.23 -11.18 -21.27
N SER A 78 -25.38 -11.99 -22.32
CA SER A 78 -26.66 -12.57 -22.69
C SER A 78 -27.17 -13.51 -21.58
N LYS A 79 -28.49 -13.69 -21.48
CA LYS A 79 -29.09 -14.65 -20.55
C LYS A 79 -28.52 -16.06 -20.76
N ARG A 80 -28.36 -16.46 -22.02
CA ARG A 80 -27.82 -17.77 -22.42
C ARG A 80 -26.37 -17.96 -21.95
N PHE A 81 -25.52 -16.94 -22.05
CA PHE A 81 -24.14 -17.03 -21.57
C PHE A 81 -24.07 -17.14 -20.05
N ILE A 82 -24.89 -16.37 -19.34
CA ILE A 82 -25.00 -16.45 -17.89
C ILE A 82 -25.43 -17.87 -17.48
N GLU A 83 -26.49 -18.42 -18.07
CA GLU A 83 -26.97 -19.79 -17.76
C GLU A 83 -25.89 -20.87 -17.97
N LYS A 84 -25.00 -20.70 -18.96
CA LYS A 84 -23.94 -21.68 -19.27
C LYS A 84 -22.74 -21.62 -18.32
N PHE A 85 -22.29 -20.41 -17.96
CA PHE A 85 -20.95 -20.21 -17.37
C PHE A 85 -20.97 -19.58 -15.97
N TYR A 86 -22.04 -18.89 -15.59
CA TYR A 86 -22.10 -18.25 -14.28
C TYR A 86 -22.35 -19.27 -13.16
N ILE A 87 -21.64 -19.12 -12.05
CA ILE A 87 -21.94 -19.79 -10.79
C ILE A 87 -22.07 -18.74 -9.68
N LYS A 88 -22.91 -19.04 -8.69
CA LYS A 88 -23.17 -18.11 -7.59
C LYS A 88 -21.97 -17.99 -6.64
N ASP A 89 -21.37 -19.13 -6.30
CA ASP A 89 -20.20 -19.21 -5.41
C ASP A 89 -19.48 -20.55 -5.63
N TYR A 90 -18.31 -20.68 -5.01
CA TYR A 90 -17.51 -21.90 -5.01
C TYR A 90 -16.62 -21.96 -3.76
N ASP A 91 -16.08 -23.14 -3.42
CA ASP A 91 -15.17 -23.28 -2.29
C ASP A 91 -13.77 -22.70 -2.63
N ARG A 92 -13.54 -21.46 -2.20
CA ARG A 92 -12.24 -20.78 -2.32
C ARG A 92 -11.11 -21.50 -1.58
N GLY A 93 -11.41 -22.20 -0.48
CA GLY A 93 -10.40 -22.94 0.31
C GLY A 93 -9.82 -24.13 -0.46
N SER A 94 -10.59 -24.68 -1.38
CA SER A 94 -10.22 -25.82 -2.23
C SER A 94 -9.71 -25.40 -3.61
N SER A 95 -9.45 -24.10 -3.82
CA SER A 95 -8.96 -23.56 -5.09
C SER A 95 -7.45 -23.33 -5.13
N LEU A 96 -6.87 -23.33 -6.33
CA LEU A 96 -5.48 -22.90 -6.55
C LEU A 96 -5.39 -21.78 -7.57
N ASN A 97 -4.72 -20.69 -7.20
CA ASN A 97 -4.48 -19.57 -8.10
C ASN A 97 -3.30 -19.87 -9.04
N LEU A 98 -3.54 -19.79 -10.35
CA LEU A 98 -2.54 -20.09 -11.39
C LEU A 98 -1.53 -18.95 -11.59
N CYS A 99 -1.86 -17.73 -11.18
CA CYS A 99 -1.02 -16.55 -11.35
C CYS A 99 -0.14 -16.28 -10.12
N LEU A 100 -0.71 -16.44 -8.92
CA LEU A 100 -0.05 -16.16 -7.65
C LEU A 100 0.90 -17.29 -7.28
N GLY A 101 2.17 -16.98 -7.02
CA GLY A 101 3.20 -17.97 -6.72
C GLY A 101 3.64 -18.82 -7.92
N ARG A 102 2.96 -18.71 -9.07
CA ARG A 102 3.24 -19.43 -10.33
C ARG A 102 3.51 -20.93 -10.09
N PRO A 103 2.50 -21.69 -9.63
CA PRO A 103 2.67 -23.10 -9.24
C PRO A 103 3.09 -24.01 -10.41
N PHE A 104 2.81 -23.61 -11.66
CA PHE A 104 3.16 -24.35 -12.86
C PHE A 104 3.93 -23.43 -13.83
N ARG A 105 4.95 -23.97 -14.49
CA ARG A 105 5.76 -23.26 -15.50
C ARG A 105 5.27 -23.49 -16.93
N THR A 106 4.54 -24.59 -17.15
CA THR A 106 4.02 -25.00 -18.46
C THR A 106 2.54 -25.36 -18.36
N PHE A 107 1.80 -25.19 -19.45
CA PHE A 107 0.42 -25.61 -19.59
C PHE A 107 0.31 -27.13 -19.41
N LYS A 108 1.26 -27.92 -19.94
CA LYS A 108 1.28 -29.39 -19.73
C LYS A 108 1.33 -29.78 -18.25
N GLN A 109 2.10 -29.06 -17.42
CA GLN A 109 2.13 -29.31 -15.97
C GLN A 109 0.79 -28.99 -15.32
N PHE A 110 0.19 -27.86 -15.70
CA PHE A 110 -1.13 -27.49 -15.23
C PHE A 110 -2.20 -28.50 -15.67
N GLN A 111 -2.18 -28.93 -16.93
CA GLN A 111 -3.10 -29.93 -17.48
C GLN A 111 -3.02 -31.24 -16.69
N ALA A 112 -1.82 -31.76 -16.44
CA ALA A 112 -1.66 -32.95 -15.62
C ALA A 112 -2.20 -32.75 -14.19
N ALA A 113 -2.00 -31.58 -13.58
CA ALA A 113 -2.56 -31.28 -12.26
C ALA A 113 -4.10 -31.17 -12.26
N PHE A 114 -4.66 -30.67 -13.36
CA PHE A 114 -6.10 -30.56 -13.57
C PHE A 114 -6.74 -31.96 -13.75
N GLU A 115 -6.18 -32.79 -14.61
CA GLU A 115 -6.64 -34.17 -14.87
C GLU A 115 -6.55 -35.07 -13.62
N ASN A 116 -5.51 -34.88 -12.80
CA ASN A 116 -5.36 -35.57 -11.52
C ASN A 116 -6.20 -34.95 -10.38
N GLN A 117 -7.03 -33.95 -10.66
CA GLN A 117 -7.92 -33.31 -9.69
C GLN A 117 -7.17 -32.83 -8.42
N LEU A 118 -5.97 -32.27 -8.59
CA LEU A 118 -5.14 -31.79 -7.46
C LEU A 118 -5.90 -30.79 -6.57
N LYS A 119 -6.87 -30.09 -7.16
CA LYS A 119 -7.78 -29.15 -6.53
C LYS A 119 -9.17 -29.28 -7.16
N GLU A 120 -10.18 -28.86 -6.41
CA GLU A 120 -11.56 -28.81 -6.92
C GLU A 120 -11.73 -27.72 -7.98
N SER A 121 -10.97 -26.63 -7.87
CA SER A 121 -10.99 -25.55 -8.85
C SER A 121 -9.64 -24.84 -9.00
N PHE A 122 -9.48 -24.20 -10.16
CA PHE A 122 -8.30 -23.39 -10.47
C PHE A 122 -8.72 -21.98 -10.85
N VAL A 123 -8.14 -20.99 -10.19
CA VAL A 123 -8.46 -19.57 -10.40
C VAL A 123 -7.41 -18.95 -11.32
N TYR A 124 -7.87 -18.26 -12.36
CA TYR A 124 -6.99 -17.44 -13.19
C TYR A 124 -7.10 -15.96 -12.81
N GLY A 125 -5.97 -15.26 -12.80
CA GLY A 125 -5.84 -13.85 -12.42
C GLY A 125 -5.69 -12.91 -13.62
N LEU A 126 -4.90 -11.85 -13.44
CA LEU A 126 -4.68 -10.81 -14.47
C LEU A 126 -3.33 -10.97 -15.21
N SER A 127 -2.52 -11.99 -14.91
CA SER A 127 -1.20 -12.17 -15.55
C SER A 127 -1.32 -12.50 -17.04
N ASP A 128 -0.30 -12.13 -17.82
CA ASP A 128 -0.19 -12.60 -19.21
C ASP A 128 -0.04 -14.12 -19.24
N VAL A 129 -0.97 -14.81 -19.90
CA VAL A 129 -1.03 -16.28 -19.93
C VAL A 129 0.19 -16.89 -20.59
N PHE A 130 0.76 -16.20 -21.59
CA PHE A 130 2.00 -16.60 -22.25
C PHE A 130 3.24 -16.34 -21.38
N GLY A 131 3.12 -15.49 -20.37
CA GLY A 131 4.14 -15.30 -19.33
C GLY A 131 3.97 -16.22 -18.12
N VAL A 132 2.79 -16.84 -17.95
CA VAL A 132 2.51 -17.86 -16.91
C VAL A 132 2.92 -19.24 -17.42
N PHE A 133 2.55 -19.58 -18.66
CA PHE A 133 2.86 -20.86 -19.28
C PHE A 133 3.82 -20.69 -20.46
N SER A 134 5.03 -21.19 -20.28
CA SER A 134 6.16 -21.00 -21.22
C SER A 134 6.09 -21.82 -22.51
N ASP A 135 5.23 -22.84 -22.56
CA ASP A 135 5.02 -23.75 -23.70
C ASP A 135 3.82 -23.37 -24.57
N LEU A 136 3.18 -22.21 -24.32
CA LEU A 136 2.15 -21.66 -25.20
C LEU A 136 2.77 -20.96 -26.42
N THR A 137 2.13 -21.12 -27.57
CA THR A 137 2.68 -20.73 -28.89
C THR A 137 1.88 -19.61 -29.57
N GLN A 138 2.32 -19.17 -30.75
CA GLN A 138 1.58 -18.21 -31.57
C GLN A 138 0.22 -18.76 -32.05
N GLN A 139 0.12 -20.08 -32.28
CA GLN A 139 -1.15 -20.72 -32.60
C GLN A 139 -2.14 -20.58 -31.44
N ASP A 140 -1.64 -20.64 -30.21
CA ASP A 140 -2.48 -20.48 -29.02
C ASP A 140 -2.99 -19.05 -28.83
N ARG A 141 -2.23 -18.04 -29.29
CA ARG A 141 -2.74 -16.66 -29.37
C ARG A 141 -3.92 -16.54 -30.33
N ALA A 142 -3.86 -17.24 -31.47
CA ALA A 142 -4.98 -17.26 -32.41
C ALA A 142 -6.22 -17.92 -31.80
N ILE A 143 -6.05 -19.02 -31.05
CA ILE A 143 -7.15 -19.68 -30.32
C ILE A 143 -7.73 -18.74 -29.26
N LEU A 144 -6.88 -18.07 -28.46
CA LEU A 144 -7.32 -17.09 -27.45
C LEU A 144 -8.15 -15.96 -28.07
N SER A 145 -7.69 -15.42 -29.20
CA SER A 145 -8.43 -14.39 -29.97
C SER A 145 -9.77 -14.90 -30.45
N GLU A 146 -9.83 -16.12 -31.00
CA GLU A 146 -11.09 -16.72 -31.44
C GLU A 146 -12.06 -16.97 -30.28
N THR A 147 -11.56 -17.40 -29.11
CA THR A 147 -12.37 -17.66 -27.92
C THR A 147 -13.16 -16.42 -27.46
N PHE A 148 -12.75 -15.21 -27.81
CA PHE A 148 -13.54 -14.01 -27.49
C PHE A 148 -14.95 -14.05 -28.10
N LYS A 149 -15.14 -14.71 -29.25
CA LYS A 149 -16.45 -14.87 -29.91
C LYS A 149 -17.42 -15.73 -29.10
N GLU A 150 -16.93 -16.51 -28.13
CA GLU A 150 -17.74 -17.34 -27.23
C GLU A 150 -18.40 -16.52 -26.11
N ILE A 151 -17.93 -15.29 -25.88
CA ILE A 151 -18.53 -14.37 -24.92
C ILE A 151 -19.76 -13.73 -25.58
N GLU A 152 -20.95 -14.19 -25.20
CA GLU A 152 -22.20 -13.62 -25.70
C GLU A 152 -22.59 -12.40 -24.85
N PHE A 153 -22.53 -11.21 -25.45
CA PHE A 153 -22.97 -9.95 -24.81
C PHE A 153 -24.48 -9.77 -24.95
N CYS A 154 -25.09 -8.93 -24.10
CA CYS A 154 -26.49 -8.55 -24.27
C CYS A 154 -26.71 -7.72 -25.55
N ASP A 155 -27.95 -7.66 -26.03
CA ASP A 155 -28.29 -7.06 -27.33
C ASP A 155 -27.80 -5.62 -27.48
N SER A 156 -27.96 -4.81 -26.42
CA SER A 156 -27.52 -3.41 -26.44
C SER A 156 -26.02 -3.27 -26.64
N LEU A 157 -25.20 -4.14 -26.04
CA LEU A 157 -23.75 -4.12 -26.20
C LEU A 157 -23.29 -4.78 -27.50
N SER A 158 -24.03 -5.79 -27.99
CA SER A 158 -23.77 -6.40 -29.30
C SER A 158 -23.92 -5.40 -30.44
N ILE A 159 -24.86 -4.46 -30.35
CA ILE A 159 -25.00 -3.33 -31.30
C ILE A 159 -23.72 -2.48 -31.32
N ILE A 160 -23.12 -2.21 -30.16
CA ILE A 160 -21.90 -1.39 -30.03
C ILE A 160 -20.67 -2.09 -30.59
N ILE A 161 -20.58 -3.41 -30.35
CA ILE A 161 -19.52 -4.23 -30.93
C ILE A 161 -19.62 -4.16 -32.46
N GLY A 162 -20.81 -4.35 -33.03
CA GLY A 162 -21.03 -4.24 -34.47
C GLY A 162 -20.73 -2.85 -35.04
N GLU A 163 -21.12 -1.78 -34.32
CA GLU A 163 -20.79 -0.40 -34.69
C GLU A 163 -19.26 -0.20 -34.76
N ALA A 164 -18.54 -0.57 -33.71
CA ALA A 164 -17.09 -0.43 -33.63
C ALA A 164 -16.34 -1.23 -34.71
N GLU A 165 -16.79 -2.46 -34.99
CA GLU A 165 -16.24 -3.29 -36.07
C GLU A 165 -16.43 -2.64 -37.44
N ASN A 166 -17.63 -2.12 -37.70
CA ASN A 166 -17.93 -1.45 -38.97
C ASN A 166 -17.11 -0.17 -39.14
N GLN A 167 -16.97 0.65 -38.09
CA GLN A 167 -16.16 1.87 -38.14
C GLN A 167 -14.68 1.55 -38.39
N ALA A 168 -14.13 0.55 -37.70
CA ALA A 168 -12.75 0.14 -37.92
C ALA A 168 -12.53 -0.43 -39.33
N LYS A 169 -13.48 -1.23 -39.83
CA LYS A 169 -13.45 -1.77 -41.20
C LYS A 169 -13.48 -0.65 -42.24
N ASN A 170 -14.35 0.34 -42.07
CA ASN A 170 -14.47 1.49 -42.98
C ASN A 170 -13.20 2.35 -42.98
N LEU A 171 -12.51 2.46 -41.84
CA LEU A 171 -11.24 3.18 -41.74
C LEU A 171 -10.10 2.51 -42.53
N GLY A 172 -10.12 1.18 -42.62
CA GLY A 172 -9.12 0.37 -43.30
C GLY A 172 -7.88 0.11 -42.42
N ASN A 173 -6.68 0.26 -42.98
CA ASN A 173 -5.43 0.04 -42.24
C ASN A 173 -5.08 1.23 -41.34
N PHE A 174 -4.95 0.99 -40.03
CA PHE A 174 -4.53 1.99 -39.04
C PHE A 174 -3.72 1.37 -37.89
N SER A 175 -2.98 2.21 -37.18
CA SER A 175 -2.42 1.90 -35.85
C SER A 175 -3.28 2.56 -34.78
N ALA A 176 -3.50 1.89 -33.65
CA ALA A 176 -4.16 2.51 -32.50
C ALA A 176 -3.13 2.86 -31.42
N LEU A 177 -3.17 4.10 -30.94
CA LEU A 177 -2.36 4.61 -29.84
C LEU A 177 -3.26 4.86 -28.63
N HIS A 178 -3.16 3.99 -27.64
CA HIS A 178 -3.89 4.14 -26.40
C HIS A 178 -3.10 4.99 -25.39
N VAL A 179 -3.72 6.07 -24.92
CA VAL A 179 -3.18 7.02 -23.95
C VAL A 179 -3.98 6.90 -22.65
N ARG A 180 -3.45 6.11 -21.71
CA ARG A 180 -4.07 5.94 -20.39
C ARG A 180 -3.79 7.17 -19.51
N SER A 181 -4.81 7.67 -18.81
CA SER A 181 -4.73 8.84 -17.92
C SER A 181 -5.50 8.59 -16.61
N GLY A 182 -6.71 9.17 -16.48
CA GLY A 182 -7.66 8.93 -15.39
C GLY A 182 -7.08 8.93 -13.98
N ASP A 183 -7.39 7.87 -13.22
CA ASP A 183 -6.99 7.68 -11.81
C ASP A 183 -5.47 7.72 -11.55
N THR A 184 -4.64 7.58 -12.59
CA THR A 184 -3.18 7.65 -12.47
C THR A 184 -2.67 9.10 -12.43
N ILE A 185 -3.49 10.05 -12.92
CA ILE A 185 -3.11 11.46 -13.08
C ILE A 185 -3.96 12.37 -12.19
N TYR A 186 -5.26 12.11 -12.09
CA TYR A 186 -6.24 13.02 -11.51
C TYR A 186 -6.55 12.74 -10.03
N ASP A 187 -6.93 13.81 -9.32
CA ASP A 187 -7.04 13.88 -7.86
C ASP A 187 -8.17 13.08 -7.23
N TYR A 188 -9.15 12.66 -8.02
CA TYR A 188 -10.19 11.75 -7.59
C TYR A 188 -9.69 10.34 -7.23
N SER A 189 -8.40 10.03 -7.47
CA SER A 189 -7.78 8.77 -7.06
C SER A 189 -6.42 8.97 -6.40
N ASN A 190 -6.20 8.24 -5.30
CA ASN A 190 -4.90 8.15 -4.66
C ASN A 190 -3.86 7.37 -5.50
N PHE A 191 -4.26 6.68 -6.57
CA PHE A 191 -3.32 5.93 -7.41
C PHE A 191 -2.25 6.84 -8.04
N ARG A 192 -2.55 8.12 -8.31
CA ARG A 192 -1.56 9.13 -8.73
C ARG A 192 -0.41 9.38 -7.74
N LYS A 193 -0.59 9.02 -6.46
CA LYS A 193 0.40 9.18 -5.38
C LYS A 193 1.39 8.00 -5.32
N TRP A 194 1.19 6.91 -6.06
CA TRP A 194 1.93 5.64 -5.91
C TRP A 194 3.26 5.57 -6.69
N ASN A 195 3.98 6.69 -6.79
CA ASN A 195 5.33 6.75 -7.37
C ASN A 195 5.47 6.02 -8.73
N MET A 196 6.58 5.29 -8.94
CA MET A 196 6.86 4.50 -10.14
C MET A 196 5.88 3.34 -10.36
N VAL A 197 5.18 2.89 -9.32
CA VAL A 197 4.22 1.77 -9.41
C VAL A 197 3.02 2.16 -10.24
N SER A 198 2.55 3.42 -10.17
CA SER A 198 1.44 3.88 -11.00
C SER A 198 1.89 4.64 -12.25
N VAL A 199 3.03 5.34 -12.21
CA VAL A 199 3.37 6.30 -13.27
C VAL A 199 3.43 5.68 -14.68
N LYS A 200 4.07 4.51 -14.82
CA LYS A 200 4.23 3.84 -16.13
C LYS A 200 2.95 3.14 -16.60
N HIS A 201 1.86 3.17 -15.83
CA HIS A 201 0.54 2.72 -16.27
C HIS A 201 -0.18 3.76 -17.13
N ALA A 202 0.14 5.04 -16.97
CA ALA A 202 -0.37 6.13 -17.79
C ALA A 202 0.65 6.55 -18.85
N THR A 203 0.23 7.35 -19.84
CA THR A 203 1.11 7.94 -20.87
C THR A 203 1.00 9.45 -20.79
N TYR A 204 2.14 10.12 -20.62
CA TYR A 204 2.18 11.59 -20.61
C TYR A 204 2.01 12.13 -22.03
N ALA A 205 1.45 13.34 -22.14
CA ALA A 205 0.93 13.85 -23.40
C ALA A 205 2.01 14.08 -24.46
N GLU A 206 3.19 14.54 -24.05
CA GLU A 206 4.34 14.80 -24.90
C GLU A 206 4.80 13.50 -25.60
N LEU A 207 4.83 12.38 -24.87
CA LEU A 207 5.15 11.08 -25.45
C LEU A 207 4.06 10.64 -26.43
N ALA A 208 2.79 10.78 -26.07
CA ALA A 208 1.68 10.44 -26.97
C ALA A 208 1.73 11.24 -28.28
N LEU A 209 1.97 12.55 -28.19
CA LEU A 209 2.12 13.45 -29.34
C LEU A 209 3.25 12.99 -30.26
N ASN A 210 4.42 12.67 -29.68
CA ASN A 210 5.59 12.28 -30.46
C ASN A 210 5.47 10.88 -31.05
N ILE A 211 4.84 9.92 -30.35
CA ILE A 211 4.49 8.63 -30.95
C ILE A 211 3.57 8.87 -32.15
N ALA A 212 2.48 9.61 -31.97
CA ALA A 212 1.50 9.84 -33.04
C ALA A 212 2.13 10.46 -34.30
N LYS A 213 2.98 11.50 -34.14
CA LYS A 213 3.65 12.19 -35.24
C LYS A 213 4.67 11.34 -36.00
N ASN A 214 5.27 10.33 -35.37
CA ASN A 214 6.34 9.52 -35.97
C ASN A 214 5.83 8.20 -36.58
N LEU A 215 4.56 7.84 -36.36
CA LEU A 215 3.96 6.65 -36.97
C LEU A 215 3.52 6.91 -38.40
N LYS A 216 3.79 5.94 -39.28
CA LYS A 216 3.35 5.98 -40.69
C LYS A 216 1.90 5.52 -40.83
N GLY A 217 1.14 6.20 -41.68
CA GLY A 217 -0.27 5.87 -41.98
C GLY A 217 -1.25 6.46 -40.97
N LYS A 218 -2.49 5.97 -40.98
CA LYS A 218 -3.55 6.43 -40.07
C LYS A 218 -3.24 5.99 -38.64
N VAL A 219 -3.31 6.91 -37.69
CA VAL A 219 -3.12 6.68 -36.26
C VAL A 219 -4.37 7.14 -35.52
N VAL A 220 -4.98 6.26 -34.73
CA VAL A 220 -6.17 6.61 -33.94
C VAL A 220 -5.78 6.71 -32.47
N LEU A 221 -5.96 7.88 -31.89
CA LEU A 221 -5.76 8.10 -30.46
C LEU A 221 -7.00 7.67 -29.69
N VAL A 222 -6.79 6.82 -28.70
CA VAL A 222 -7.83 6.21 -27.85
C VAL A 222 -7.44 6.40 -26.39
N GLY A 223 -8.38 6.68 -25.50
CA GLY A 223 -8.08 6.78 -24.06
C GLY A 223 -9.19 7.42 -23.26
N ASP A 224 -9.00 7.43 -21.95
CA ASP A 224 -10.00 7.88 -20.98
C ASP A 224 -10.08 9.40 -20.83
N ASP A 225 -9.00 10.13 -21.10
CA ASP A 225 -8.98 11.58 -21.02
C ASP A 225 -9.31 12.24 -22.38
N VAL A 226 -10.61 12.43 -22.63
CA VAL A 226 -11.16 12.94 -23.90
C VAL A 226 -10.67 14.36 -24.18
N THR A 227 -10.65 15.23 -23.17
CA THR A 227 -10.27 16.63 -23.35
C THR A 227 -8.77 16.76 -23.68
N SER A 228 -7.89 16.01 -23.01
CA SER A 228 -6.46 16.07 -23.31
C SER A 228 -6.13 15.42 -24.66
N LEU A 229 -6.78 14.31 -25.01
CA LEU A 229 -6.58 13.66 -26.31
C LEU A 229 -6.98 14.56 -27.47
N ARG A 230 -8.12 15.27 -27.36
CA ARG A 230 -8.54 16.24 -28.37
C ARG A 230 -7.46 17.31 -28.62
N LYS A 231 -6.91 17.88 -27.54
CA LYS A 231 -5.81 18.86 -27.62
C LYS A 231 -4.55 18.28 -28.27
N ILE A 232 -4.20 17.03 -27.97
CA ILE A 232 -3.05 16.36 -28.60
C ILE A 232 -3.27 16.24 -30.11
N VAL A 233 -4.46 15.84 -30.56
CA VAL A 233 -4.79 15.74 -32.00
C VAL A 233 -4.75 17.11 -32.67
N GLU A 234 -5.33 18.14 -32.05
CA GLU A 234 -5.31 19.53 -32.55
C GLU A 234 -3.88 20.07 -32.70
N ILE A 235 -3.02 19.86 -31.69
CA ILE A 235 -1.61 20.28 -31.71
C ILE A 235 -0.77 19.43 -32.66
N ALA A 236 -1.16 18.17 -32.87
CA ALA A 236 -0.50 17.33 -33.85
C ALA A 236 -0.67 17.88 -35.26
N ASN A 237 -1.87 18.39 -35.56
CA ASN A 237 -2.23 19.08 -36.81
C ASN A 237 -1.80 18.28 -38.06
N GLN A 238 -2.16 17.00 -38.10
CA GLN A 238 -1.90 16.10 -39.22
C GLN A 238 -3.15 15.27 -39.52
N ASP A 239 -3.57 15.23 -40.78
CA ASP A 239 -4.81 14.55 -41.22
C ASP A 239 -4.83 13.04 -40.94
N ASN A 240 -3.65 12.42 -40.85
CA ASN A 240 -3.54 11.00 -40.53
C ASN A 240 -3.66 10.68 -39.04
N ILE A 241 -3.66 11.69 -38.15
CA ILE A 241 -3.84 11.53 -36.71
C ILE A 241 -5.30 11.81 -36.36
N LEU A 242 -5.99 10.76 -35.94
CA LEU A 242 -7.44 10.73 -35.77
C LEU A 242 -7.80 10.52 -34.30
N PHE A 243 -8.98 10.98 -33.91
CA PHE A 243 -9.49 10.81 -32.56
C PHE A 243 -10.64 9.79 -32.52
N ILE A 244 -10.61 8.85 -31.58
CA ILE A 244 -11.63 7.79 -31.48
C ILE A 244 -13.06 8.32 -31.35
N GLU A 245 -13.26 9.46 -30.67
CA GLU A 245 -14.59 10.05 -30.49
C GLU A 245 -15.23 10.46 -31.83
N ASN A 246 -14.45 10.69 -32.89
CA ASN A 246 -14.97 11.04 -34.22
C ASN A 246 -15.60 9.84 -34.95
N PHE A 247 -15.44 8.62 -34.42
CA PHE A 247 -16.04 7.39 -34.99
C PHE A 247 -17.31 6.96 -34.27
N LYS A 248 -17.63 7.58 -33.12
CA LYS A 248 -18.82 7.28 -32.34
C LYS A 248 -20.00 8.09 -32.86
N SER A 249 -21.20 7.50 -32.82
CA SER A 249 -22.43 8.24 -33.16
C SER A 249 -22.70 9.40 -32.19
N ASN A 250 -23.51 10.38 -32.61
CA ASN A 250 -23.90 11.54 -31.81
C ASN A 250 -24.95 11.21 -30.73
N ARG A 251 -24.74 10.13 -29.97
CA ARG A 251 -25.57 9.75 -28.82
C ARG A 251 -24.72 9.67 -27.56
N ASN A 252 -25.38 9.61 -26.41
CA ASN A 252 -24.70 9.43 -25.13
C ASN A 252 -24.35 7.97 -24.90
N TYR A 253 -23.06 7.63 -25.03
CA TYR A 253 -22.53 6.32 -24.64
C TYR A 253 -22.32 6.28 -23.13
N SER A 254 -22.80 5.21 -22.50
CA SER A 254 -22.41 4.85 -21.13
C SER A 254 -20.93 4.45 -21.06
N ASN A 255 -20.37 4.37 -19.85
CA ASN A 255 -18.95 3.99 -19.69
C ASN A 255 -18.65 2.56 -20.17
N ILE A 256 -19.64 1.65 -20.10
CA ILE A 256 -19.46 0.29 -20.63
C ILE A 256 -19.51 0.27 -22.16
N GLU A 257 -20.41 1.05 -22.78
CA GLU A 257 -20.47 1.16 -24.24
C GLU A 257 -19.22 1.84 -24.79
N ASN A 258 -18.74 2.92 -24.15
CA ASN A 258 -17.46 3.55 -24.51
C ASN A 258 -16.30 2.55 -24.42
N PHE A 259 -16.22 1.82 -23.31
CA PHE A 259 -15.18 0.81 -23.12
C PHE A 259 -15.23 -0.27 -24.19
N LEU A 260 -16.42 -0.84 -24.49
CA LEU A 260 -16.55 -1.88 -25.50
C LEU A 260 -16.25 -1.36 -26.90
N PHE A 261 -16.74 -0.16 -27.25
CA PHE A 261 -16.43 0.46 -28.54
C PHE A 261 -14.91 0.59 -28.72
N ASP A 262 -14.22 1.18 -27.74
CA ASP A 262 -12.79 1.43 -27.80
C ASP A 262 -11.98 0.13 -27.91
N ILE A 263 -12.26 -0.91 -27.12
CA ILE A 263 -11.49 -2.17 -27.20
C ILE A 263 -11.71 -2.90 -28.53
N ILE A 264 -12.93 -2.90 -29.06
CA ILE A 264 -13.26 -3.62 -30.29
C ILE A 264 -12.65 -2.88 -31.46
N PHE A 265 -12.79 -1.56 -31.51
CA PHE A 265 -12.16 -0.73 -32.53
C PHE A 265 -10.64 -0.95 -32.53
N MET A 266 -9.98 -0.85 -31.36
CA MET A 266 -8.54 -1.10 -31.23
C MET A 266 -8.14 -2.53 -31.64
N SER A 267 -8.97 -3.54 -31.35
CA SER A 267 -8.68 -4.93 -31.72
C SER A 267 -8.59 -5.17 -33.23
N ARG A 268 -9.11 -4.24 -34.04
CA ARG A 268 -9.04 -4.29 -35.51
C ARG A 268 -7.85 -3.50 -36.08
N ALA A 269 -7.08 -2.82 -35.23
CA ALA A 269 -5.88 -2.11 -35.66
C ALA A 269 -4.80 -3.08 -36.14
N LYS A 270 -3.98 -2.64 -37.09
CA LYS A 270 -2.80 -3.39 -37.57
C LYS A 270 -1.73 -3.53 -36.49
N ARG A 271 -1.57 -2.49 -35.66
CA ARG A 271 -0.63 -2.44 -34.53
C ARG A 271 -1.25 -1.68 -33.36
N LEU A 272 -0.91 -2.10 -32.15
CA LEU A 272 -1.28 -1.44 -30.91
C LEU A 272 -0.08 -0.78 -30.26
N TYR A 273 -0.25 0.47 -29.85
CA TYR A 273 0.64 1.20 -28.96
C TYR A 273 -0.11 1.50 -27.67
N GLY A 274 0.50 1.24 -26.52
CA GLY A 274 -0.13 1.53 -25.24
C GLY A 274 0.74 1.17 -24.04
N THR A 275 0.19 1.28 -22.84
CA THR A 275 0.82 0.76 -21.61
C THR A 275 0.29 -0.64 -21.29
N HIS A 276 0.69 -1.22 -20.16
CA HIS A 276 0.13 -2.48 -19.66
C HIS A 276 -1.30 -2.36 -19.09
N SER A 277 -2.05 -1.33 -19.49
CA SER A 277 -3.48 -1.15 -19.18
C SER A 277 -4.29 -2.39 -19.61
N ALA A 278 -5.27 -2.77 -18.78
CA ALA A 278 -6.19 -3.85 -19.10
C ALA A 278 -6.96 -3.59 -20.42
N VAL A 279 -7.20 -2.33 -20.78
CA VAL A 279 -7.89 -1.95 -22.03
C VAL A 279 -7.08 -2.41 -23.25
N VAL A 280 -5.79 -2.05 -23.31
CA VAL A 280 -4.90 -2.38 -24.44
C VAL A 280 -4.61 -3.86 -24.48
N ARG A 281 -4.40 -4.48 -23.31
CA ARG A 281 -4.16 -5.92 -23.20
C ARG A 281 -5.35 -6.74 -23.70
N LEU A 282 -6.58 -6.32 -23.37
CA LEU A 282 -7.78 -6.98 -23.87
C LEU A 282 -7.92 -6.80 -25.38
N ALA A 283 -7.71 -5.58 -25.92
CA ALA A 283 -7.71 -5.34 -27.36
C ALA A 283 -6.65 -6.19 -28.09
N HIS A 284 -5.48 -6.37 -27.48
CA HIS A 284 -4.41 -7.24 -27.99
C HIS A 284 -4.81 -8.72 -27.98
N TYR A 285 -5.47 -9.19 -26.91
CA TYR A 285 -5.96 -10.58 -26.86
C TYR A 285 -7.03 -10.85 -27.91
N ILE A 286 -7.92 -9.89 -28.15
CA ILE A 286 -8.98 -9.99 -29.15
C ILE A 286 -8.41 -9.95 -30.57
N GLY A 287 -7.47 -9.03 -30.85
CA GLY A 287 -6.98 -8.79 -32.21
C GLY A 287 -5.77 -9.64 -32.63
N ASN A 288 -5.01 -10.19 -31.68
CA ASN A 288 -3.75 -10.91 -31.92
C ASN A 288 -2.74 -10.13 -32.80
N GLN A 289 -2.76 -8.82 -32.70
CA GLN A 289 -1.87 -7.89 -33.39
C GLN A 289 -0.62 -7.60 -32.57
N GLU A 290 0.42 -7.07 -33.21
CA GLU A 290 1.63 -6.60 -32.51
C GLU A 290 1.27 -5.52 -31.48
N PHE A 291 1.80 -5.65 -30.26
CA PHE A 291 1.63 -4.70 -29.17
C PHE A 291 2.99 -4.12 -28.75
N ILE A 292 3.10 -2.79 -28.80
CA ILE A 292 4.32 -2.04 -28.49
C ILE A 292 4.04 -1.16 -27.28
N ASN A 293 4.92 -1.21 -26.27
CA ASN A 293 4.78 -0.35 -25.10
C ASN A 293 5.16 1.10 -25.46
N ASN A 294 4.33 2.08 -25.08
CA ASN A 294 4.59 3.50 -25.37
C ASN A 294 5.99 3.95 -24.88
N TYR A 295 6.43 3.50 -23.71
CA TYR A 295 7.72 3.87 -23.13
C TYR A 295 8.92 3.22 -23.79
N SER A 296 8.72 2.23 -24.68
CA SER A 296 9.81 1.58 -25.42
C SER A 296 9.96 2.09 -26.85
N VAL A 297 9.12 3.03 -27.29
CA VAL A 297 9.17 3.56 -28.67
C VAL A 297 10.41 4.44 -28.88
N PHE A 298 10.77 5.22 -27.87
CA PHE A 298 11.88 6.17 -27.92
C PHE A 298 12.84 5.95 -26.75
N SER A 299 14.11 6.29 -26.94
CA SER A 299 15.12 6.28 -25.89
C SER A 299 14.82 7.30 -24.78
N PRO A 300 15.37 7.12 -23.56
CA PRO A 300 15.22 8.11 -22.48
C PRO A 300 15.66 9.53 -22.86
N ILE A 301 16.69 9.66 -23.71
CA ILE A 301 17.21 10.95 -24.19
C ILE A 301 16.17 11.64 -25.07
N GLU A 302 15.65 10.95 -26.09
CA GLU A 302 14.61 11.50 -26.96
C GLU A 302 13.34 11.87 -26.17
N GLN A 303 12.92 11.02 -25.24
CA GLN A 303 11.79 11.30 -24.36
C GLN A 303 11.99 12.57 -23.52
N TYR A 304 13.21 12.78 -23.00
CA TYR A 304 13.55 13.97 -22.25
C TYR A 304 13.52 15.22 -23.15
N GLU A 305 14.07 15.14 -24.37
CA GLU A 305 14.03 16.23 -25.35
C GLU A 305 12.60 16.64 -25.70
N PHE A 306 11.69 15.68 -25.87
CA PHE A 306 10.27 15.97 -26.10
C PHE A 306 9.65 16.76 -24.94
N LEU A 307 9.94 16.39 -23.69
CA LEU A 307 9.48 17.12 -22.50
C LEU A 307 10.11 18.50 -22.32
N GLN A 308 11.29 18.75 -22.91
CA GLN A 308 11.85 20.11 -22.96
C GLN A 308 11.13 20.95 -24.01
N ARG A 309 10.91 20.38 -25.20
CA ARG A 309 10.37 21.09 -26.36
C ARG A 309 8.86 21.35 -26.25
N ASP A 310 8.08 20.35 -25.86
CA ASP A 310 6.63 20.34 -26.06
C ASP A 310 5.83 20.66 -24.79
N TYR A 311 6.46 20.66 -23.61
CA TYR A 311 5.77 20.87 -22.32
C TYR A 311 4.99 22.19 -22.26
N SER A 312 5.57 23.28 -22.78
CA SER A 312 4.96 24.60 -22.74
C SER A 312 3.85 24.78 -23.79
N SER A 313 3.91 24.05 -24.91
CA SER A 313 2.95 24.18 -26.01
C SER A 313 1.66 23.39 -25.76
N LEU A 314 1.73 22.33 -24.95
CA LEU A 314 0.57 21.56 -24.52
C LEU A 314 -0.17 22.26 -23.38
N ASN A 315 -1.19 23.06 -23.72
CA ASN A 315 -2.07 23.74 -22.76
C ASN A 315 -3.05 22.76 -22.07
N LEU A 316 -2.51 21.88 -21.23
CA LEU A 316 -3.24 20.83 -20.51
C LEU A 316 -3.56 21.23 -19.05
N SER A 317 -4.38 20.41 -18.40
CA SER A 317 -4.75 20.59 -16.99
C SER A 317 -3.53 20.59 -16.06
N LYS A 318 -3.68 21.18 -14.87
CA LYS A 318 -2.62 21.20 -13.85
C LYS A 318 -2.14 19.78 -13.51
N SER A 319 -3.05 18.82 -13.41
CA SER A 319 -2.73 17.41 -13.14
C SER A 319 -1.91 16.77 -14.26
N GLN A 320 -2.26 17.01 -15.52
CA GLN A 320 -1.48 16.54 -16.67
C GLN A 320 -0.08 17.17 -16.72
N LYS A 321 0.02 18.48 -16.45
CA LYS A 321 1.32 19.17 -16.38
C LYS A 321 2.18 18.66 -15.22
N ALA A 322 1.60 18.43 -14.04
CA ALA A 322 2.31 17.85 -12.90
C ALA A 322 2.80 16.41 -13.19
N PHE A 323 1.99 15.62 -13.90
CA PHE A 323 2.36 14.28 -14.35
C PHE A 323 3.51 14.29 -15.37
N SER A 324 3.52 15.27 -16.27
CA SER A 324 4.58 15.47 -17.26
C SER A 324 5.89 15.93 -16.59
N LEU A 325 5.81 16.85 -15.61
CA LEU A 325 6.96 17.23 -14.78
C LEU A 325 7.53 16.05 -13.99
N PHE A 326 6.68 15.11 -13.54
CA PHE A 326 7.17 13.91 -12.89
C PHE A 326 8.05 13.06 -13.82
N HIS A 327 7.63 12.87 -15.07
CA HIS A 327 8.45 12.21 -16.08
C HIS A 327 9.71 13.00 -16.41
N LYS A 328 9.58 14.32 -16.51
CA LYS A 328 10.71 15.22 -16.76
C LYS A 328 11.77 15.09 -15.68
N MET A 329 11.38 14.93 -14.41
CA MET A 329 12.30 14.64 -13.32
C MET A 329 12.98 13.27 -13.48
N ILE A 330 12.20 12.19 -13.67
CA ILE A 330 12.75 10.83 -13.78
C ILE A 330 13.74 10.72 -14.94
N LEU A 331 13.36 11.24 -16.11
CA LEU A 331 14.20 11.20 -17.31
C LEU A 331 15.42 12.10 -17.17
N CYS A 332 15.28 13.28 -16.54
CA CYS A 332 16.43 14.12 -16.19
C CYS A 332 17.44 13.38 -15.32
N GLU A 333 17.00 12.60 -14.32
CA GLU A 333 17.91 11.76 -13.53
C GLU A 333 18.57 10.67 -14.39
N GLU A 334 17.80 10.00 -15.23
CA GLU A 334 18.27 8.87 -16.06
C GLU A 334 19.33 9.30 -17.09
N VAL A 335 19.19 10.51 -17.66
CA VAL A 335 20.17 11.06 -18.63
C VAL A 335 21.31 11.82 -17.96
N GLY A 336 21.39 11.84 -16.63
CA GLY A 336 22.47 12.52 -15.89
C GLY A 336 22.38 14.05 -15.84
N GLY A 337 21.16 14.60 -15.89
CA GLY A 337 20.91 16.04 -15.81
C GLY A 337 21.18 16.67 -14.44
N ASP A 338 21.26 18.01 -14.41
CA ASP A 338 21.62 18.79 -13.22
C ASP A 338 20.55 18.72 -12.11
N THR A 339 21.01 18.59 -10.86
CA THR A 339 20.16 18.62 -9.66
C THR A 339 19.39 19.93 -9.53
N LYS A 340 19.93 21.06 -10.01
CA LYS A 340 19.19 22.34 -10.03
C LYS A 340 17.92 22.26 -10.88
N CYS A 341 17.99 21.60 -12.04
CA CYS A 341 16.82 21.37 -12.89
C CYS A 341 15.79 20.48 -12.18
N LEU A 342 16.24 19.40 -11.53
CA LEU A 342 15.37 18.50 -10.76
C LEU A 342 14.62 19.23 -9.64
N ILE A 343 15.29 20.12 -8.89
CA ILE A 343 14.65 20.96 -7.87
C ILE A 343 13.63 21.91 -8.51
N SER A 344 13.97 22.53 -9.63
CA SER A 344 13.06 23.44 -10.35
C SER A 344 11.78 22.72 -10.77
N TYR A 345 11.90 21.54 -11.40
CA TYR A 345 10.75 20.75 -11.83
C TYR A 345 9.90 20.26 -10.64
N ALA A 346 10.54 19.86 -9.54
CA ALA A 346 9.83 19.43 -8.34
C ALA A 346 9.03 20.59 -7.73
N LYS A 347 9.61 21.80 -7.64
CA LYS A 347 8.92 23.00 -7.15
C LYS A 347 7.74 23.39 -8.04
N GLU A 348 7.94 23.35 -9.36
CA GLU A 348 6.86 23.63 -10.32
C GLU A 348 5.71 22.62 -10.20
N ALA A 349 6.04 21.33 -10.03
CA ALA A 349 5.03 20.28 -9.85
C ALA A 349 4.25 20.46 -8.53
N ILE A 350 4.91 20.88 -7.44
CA ILE A 350 4.24 21.25 -6.18
C ILE A 350 3.31 22.44 -6.38
N GLY A 351 3.70 23.43 -7.18
CA GLY A 351 2.86 24.58 -7.52
C GLY A 351 1.60 24.21 -8.30
N LEU A 352 1.67 23.14 -9.11
CA LEU A 352 0.54 22.63 -9.90
C LEU A 352 -0.36 21.66 -9.13
N ASP A 353 0.21 20.82 -8.25
CA ASP A 353 -0.49 19.76 -7.52
C ASP A 353 0.04 19.62 -6.08
N SER A 354 -0.19 20.65 -5.26
CA SER A 354 0.33 20.74 -3.88
C SER A 354 -0.25 19.67 -2.94
N ALA A 355 -1.41 19.10 -3.28
CA ALA A 355 -2.08 18.05 -2.53
C ALA A 355 -1.49 16.64 -2.77
N ASN A 356 -0.45 16.53 -3.60
CA ASN A 356 0.20 15.27 -3.94
C ASN A 356 1.59 15.20 -3.29
N PRO A 357 1.74 14.52 -2.12
CA PRO A 357 3.01 14.48 -1.39
C PRO A 357 4.16 13.84 -2.17
N LYS A 358 3.88 13.12 -3.26
CA LYS A 358 4.90 12.57 -4.18
C LYS A 358 5.94 13.63 -4.57
N PHE A 359 5.49 14.82 -4.98
CA PHE A 359 6.40 15.87 -5.44
C PHE A 359 7.26 16.45 -4.31
N LYS A 360 6.70 16.54 -3.10
CA LYS A 360 7.39 16.96 -1.88
C LYS A 360 8.46 15.96 -1.46
N ILE A 361 8.16 14.66 -1.53
CA ILE A 361 9.13 13.58 -1.28
C ILE A 361 10.30 13.68 -2.26
N TYR A 362 10.03 13.89 -3.56
CA TYR A 362 11.09 14.06 -4.55
C TYR A 362 11.88 15.36 -4.38
N LEU A 363 11.23 16.48 -4.04
CA LEU A 363 11.93 17.72 -3.73
C LEU A 363 12.90 17.53 -2.54
N LEU A 364 12.46 16.86 -1.47
CA LEU A 364 13.35 16.54 -0.35
C LEU A 364 14.52 15.65 -0.77
N LYS A 365 14.27 14.62 -1.59
CA LYS A 365 15.34 13.77 -2.14
C LYS A 365 16.42 14.62 -2.82
N TYR A 366 16.05 15.57 -3.68
CA TYR A 366 17.00 16.41 -4.39
C TYR A 366 17.68 17.44 -3.48
N LEU A 367 16.94 18.07 -2.58
CA LEU A 367 17.50 19.01 -1.61
C LEU A 367 18.51 18.34 -0.67
N ILE A 368 18.29 17.09 -0.25
CA ILE A 368 19.26 16.34 0.56
C ILE A 368 20.62 16.19 -0.15
N LEU A 369 20.63 16.14 -1.48
CA LEU A 369 21.86 16.05 -2.28
C LEU A 369 22.56 17.40 -2.48
N GLN A 370 21.81 18.51 -2.41
CA GLN A 370 22.33 19.85 -2.76
C GLN A 370 22.44 20.80 -1.58
N ASP A 371 21.39 20.90 -0.75
CA ASP A 371 21.29 21.85 0.37
C ASP A 371 20.45 21.23 1.51
N LEU A 372 21.17 20.65 2.47
CA LEU A 372 20.57 19.98 3.63
C LEU A 372 19.86 20.96 4.58
N ASN A 373 20.28 22.23 4.65
CA ASN A 373 19.60 23.23 5.47
C ASN A 373 18.22 23.52 4.90
N LEU A 374 18.16 23.77 3.59
CA LEU A 374 16.90 23.99 2.89
C LEU A 374 16.02 22.74 2.93
N ALA A 375 16.60 21.54 2.74
CA ALA A 375 15.88 20.27 2.89
C ALA A 375 15.24 20.14 4.28
N ASN A 376 15.97 20.47 5.34
CA ASN A 376 15.46 20.38 6.71
C ASN A 376 14.36 21.40 7.00
N SER A 377 14.48 22.61 6.44
CA SER A 377 13.43 23.64 6.54
C SER A 377 12.15 23.18 5.83
N GLN A 378 12.24 22.68 4.61
CA GLN A 378 11.08 22.18 3.85
C GLN A 378 10.47 20.94 4.52
N ALA A 379 11.28 20.04 5.07
CA ALA A 379 10.80 18.88 5.81
C ALA A 379 9.94 19.28 7.01
N LYS A 380 10.29 20.36 7.71
CA LYS A 380 9.49 20.87 8.85
C LYS A 380 8.05 21.19 8.45
N GLU A 381 7.86 21.81 7.28
CA GLU A 381 6.54 22.15 6.75
C GLU A 381 5.77 20.88 6.36
N TYR A 382 6.42 19.96 5.63
CA TYR A 382 5.75 18.76 5.12
C TYR A 382 5.37 17.75 6.21
N LEU A 383 6.08 17.75 7.34
CA LEU A 383 5.74 16.91 8.49
C LEU A 383 4.40 17.28 9.13
N GLN A 384 3.85 18.47 8.85
CA GLN A 384 2.52 18.88 9.31
C GLN A 384 1.40 18.30 8.43
N GLU A 385 1.73 17.73 7.27
CA GLU A 385 0.75 17.20 6.34
C GLU A 385 0.38 15.76 6.68
N LYS A 386 -0.91 15.54 6.94
CA LYS A 386 -1.46 14.23 7.32
C LYS A 386 -1.06 13.11 6.34
N ASP A 387 -1.10 13.38 5.04
CA ASP A 387 -0.90 12.39 3.99
C ASP A 387 0.58 12.12 3.65
N PHE A 388 1.54 12.84 4.25
CA PHE A 388 2.95 12.73 3.87
C PHE A 388 3.49 11.31 4.13
N PHE A 389 3.35 10.81 5.36
CA PHE A 389 3.81 9.46 5.72
C PHE A 389 2.93 8.36 5.11
N ASP A 390 1.62 8.60 4.98
CA ASP A 390 0.72 7.67 4.29
C ASP A 390 1.16 7.43 2.84
N THR A 391 1.61 8.50 2.16
CA THR A 391 2.17 8.41 0.81
C THR A 391 3.55 7.75 0.84
N LEU A 392 4.46 8.17 1.71
CA LEU A 392 5.82 7.63 1.80
C LEU A 392 5.85 6.12 2.11
N PHE A 393 4.87 5.62 2.86
CA PHE A 393 4.75 4.22 3.25
C PHE A 393 3.66 3.46 2.49
N VAL A 394 3.13 4.04 1.40
CA VAL A 394 2.03 3.45 0.65
C VAL A 394 2.40 2.05 0.17
N LYS A 395 1.63 1.08 0.62
CA LYS A 395 1.70 -0.30 0.15
C LYS A 395 0.81 -0.43 -1.06
N SER A 396 1.35 -1.00 -2.12
CA SER A 396 0.51 -1.34 -3.25
C SER A 396 -0.30 -2.58 -2.93
N GLU A 397 -1.62 -2.46 -2.80
CA GLU A 397 -2.50 -3.58 -2.42
C GLU A 397 -2.47 -4.73 -3.44
N ASN A 398 -2.15 -4.42 -4.70
CA ASN A 398 -2.12 -5.38 -5.82
C ASN A 398 -0.71 -5.62 -6.39
N TRP A 399 0.32 -4.91 -5.90
CA TRP A 399 1.69 -5.03 -6.42
C TRP A 399 2.69 -5.24 -5.27
N PHE A 400 3.68 -6.11 -5.46
CA PHE A 400 4.63 -6.44 -4.40
C PHE A 400 5.50 -5.23 -4.03
N GLY A 401 5.39 -4.79 -2.77
CA GLY A 401 6.33 -3.84 -2.16
C GLY A 401 5.73 -2.48 -1.76
N ILE A 402 6.61 -1.58 -1.33
CA ILE A 402 6.29 -0.19 -0.97
C ILE A 402 6.73 0.71 -2.10
N ALA A 403 5.84 1.58 -2.58
CA ALA A 403 6.07 2.37 -3.79
C ALA A 403 7.30 3.30 -3.71
N TYR A 404 7.64 3.76 -2.51
CA TYR A 404 8.77 4.66 -2.25
C TYR A 404 9.98 3.99 -1.61
N ALA A 405 9.97 2.66 -1.40
CA ALA A 405 11.13 1.95 -0.84
C ALA A 405 12.45 2.23 -1.57
N PRO A 406 12.49 2.35 -2.92
CA PRO A 406 13.72 2.71 -3.64
C PRO A 406 14.30 4.09 -3.25
N LEU A 407 13.49 4.99 -2.69
CA LEU A 407 13.95 6.33 -2.28
C LEU A 407 14.48 6.38 -0.84
N PHE A 408 14.13 5.42 0.01
CA PHE A 408 14.50 5.38 1.43
C PHE A 408 16.01 5.58 1.70
N PRO A 409 16.94 4.99 0.93
CA PRO A 409 18.37 5.20 1.14
C PRO A 409 18.82 6.67 1.07
N ASN A 410 18.08 7.53 0.35
CA ASN A 410 18.40 8.96 0.29
C ASN A 410 18.14 9.66 1.64
N PHE A 411 17.14 9.20 2.38
CA PHE A 411 16.71 9.80 3.64
C PHE A 411 17.42 9.22 4.86
N THR A 412 18.08 8.06 4.74
CA THR A 412 18.72 7.37 5.88
C THR A 412 20.26 7.46 5.86
N LYS A 413 20.83 8.37 5.06
CA LYS A 413 22.27 8.67 5.07
C LYS A 413 22.69 9.23 6.43
N GLN A 414 23.91 8.94 6.88
CA GLN A 414 24.40 9.41 8.18
C GLN A 414 24.34 10.94 8.34
N ILE A 415 24.66 11.69 7.28
CA ILE A 415 24.65 13.16 7.29
C ILE A 415 23.26 13.76 7.60
N VAL A 416 22.18 13.04 7.27
CA VAL A 416 20.80 13.44 7.56
C VAL A 416 20.52 13.52 9.07
N SER A 417 21.22 12.71 9.89
CA SER A 417 21.05 12.73 11.35
C SER A 417 21.44 14.05 12.01
N GLU A 418 22.14 14.94 11.30
CA GLU A 418 22.52 16.25 11.81
C GLU A 418 21.43 17.32 11.66
N TYR A 419 20.27 16.96 11.11
CA TYR A 419 19.16 17.85 10.81
C TYR A 419 17.88 17.31 11.44
N ALA A 420 17.23 18.09 12.32
CA ALA A 420 16.16 17.61 13.20
C ALA A 420 15.00 16.93 12.45
N ASN A 421 14.43 17.62 11.45
CA ASN A 421 13.26 17.18 10.69
C ASN A 421 13.61 16.01 9.75
N LEU A 422 14.78 16.07 9.10
CA LEU A 422 15.23 14.99 8.23
C LEU A 422 15.57 13.72 9.03
N SER A 423 16.21 13.88 10.21
CA SER A 423 16.46 12.77 11.14
C SER A 423 15.16 12.14 11.62
N TYR A 424 14.11 12.92 11.85
CA TYR A 424 12.80 12.38 12.18
C TYR A 424 12.23 11.52 11.04
N ILE A 425 12.26 12.01 9.79
CA ILE A 425 11.85 11.23 8.61
C ILE A 425 12.66 9.92 8.51
N ALA A 426 13.99 10.00 8.67
CA ALA A 426 14.88 8.83 8.67
C ALA A 426 14.47 7.81 9.74
N SER A 427 14.14 8.26 10.95
CA SER A 427 13.66 7.41 12.03
C SER A 427 12.36 6.70 11.65
N LYS A 428 11.37 7.40 11.08
CA LYS A 428 10.10 6.79 10.63
C LYS A 428 10.31 5.75 9.54
N ILE A 429 11.23 5.99 8.60
CA ILE A 429 11.62 5.03 7.56
C ILE A 429 12.24 3.78 8.20
N CYS A 430 13.19 3.93 9.13
CA CYS A 430 13.79 2.79 9.81
C CYS A 430 12.77 2.02 10.67
N GLU A 431 11.81 2.71 11.30
CA GLU A 431 10.72 2.09 12.05
C GLU A 431 9.88 1.22 11.13
N PHE A 432 9.51 1.77 9.97
CA PHE A 432 8.75 1.07 8.95
C PHE A 432 9.49 -0.17 8.41
N GLN A 433 10.82 -0.07 8.25
CA GLN A 433 11.69 -1.19 7.88
C GLN A 433 11.94 -2.19 9.01
N LYS A 434 11.40 -1.95 10.21
CA LYS A 434 11.63 -2.75 11.43
C LYS A 434 13.11 -2.80 11.84
N ASN A 435 13.89 -1.77 11.54
CA ASN A 435 15.27 -1.63 11.98
C ASN A 435 15.31 -0.79 13.27
N PHE A 436 15.13 -1.46 14.40
CA PHE A 436 15.01 -0.81 15.71
C PHE A 436 16.24 0.05 16.07
N GLU A 437 17.45 -0.45 15.83
CA GLU A 437 18.69 0.23 16.21
C GLU A 437 18.81 1.58 15.49
N GLN A 438 18.62 1.58 14.17
CA GLN A 438 18.68 2.81 13.37
C GLN A 438 17.49 3.73 13.68
N THR A 439 16.30 3.16 13.92
CA THR A 439 15.12 3.94 14.36
C THR A 439 15.44 4.75 15.60
N LEU A 440 15.98 4.11 16.63
CA LEU A 440 16.31 4.74 17.90
C LEU A 440 17.42 5.80 17.72
N LYS A 441 18.45 5.48 16.95
CA LYS A 441 19.56 6.40 16.65
C LYS A 441 19.04 7.71 16.05
N PHE A 442 18.23 7.64 15.00
CA PHE A 442 17.68 8.81 14.33
C PHE A 442 16.64 9.54 15.19
N ALA A 443 15.83 8.83 15.98
CA ALA A 443 14.85 9.43 16.90
C ALA A 443 15.52 10.27 18.00
N ILE A 444 16.62 9.76 18.58
CA ILE A 444 17.42 10.50 19.57
C ILE A 444 17.96 11.77 18.93
N LYS A 445 18.57 11.65 17.75
CA LYS A 445 19.16 12.79 17.03
C LYS A 445 18.13 13.88 16.70
N SER A 446 16.92 13.51 16.26
CA SER A 446 15.85 14.50 16.02
C SER A 446 15.43 15.21 17.31
N TYR A 447 15.27 14.47 18.41
CA TYR A 447 14.87 15.05 19.70
C TYR A 447 15.96 15.92 20.32
N GLU A 448 17.23 15.52 20.26
CA GLU A 448 18.36 16.31 20.78
C GLU A 448 18.47 17.68 20.10
N LYS A 449 18.18 17.74 18.79
CA LYS A 449 18.23 18.99 18.01
C LYS A 449 17.04 19.90 18.29
N GLU A 450 15.84 19.34 18.53
CA GLU A 450 14.63 20.09 18.87
C GLU A 450 13.85 19.46 20.04
N PRO A 451 14.30 19.61 21.30
CA PRO A 451 13.69 18.92 22.45
C PRO A 451 12.26 19.37 22.78
N GLN A 452 11.87 20.57 22.33
CA GLN A 452 10.54 21.13 22.54
C GLN A 452 9.51 20.65 21.50
N ASN A 453 9.95 19.92 20.48
CA ASN A 453 9.07 19.39 19.45
C ASN A 453 8.33 18.14 19.98
N GLU A 454 7.06 18.31 20.37
CA GLU A 454 6.26 17.24 20.98
C GLU A 454 6.13 16.00 20.08
N MET A 455 6.08 16.17 18.75
CA MET A 455 6.03 15.06 17.79
C MET A 455 7.30 14.20 17.84
N PHE A 456 8.48 14.83 17.98
CA PHE A 456 9.75 14.10 18.08
C PHE A 456 9.86 13.37 19.42
N LYS A 457 9.44 14.03 20.50
CA LYS A 457 9.40 13.49 21.85
C LYS A 457 8.46 12.28 21.97
N GLU A 458 7.25 12.39 21.44
CA GLU A 458 6.26 11.30 21.42
C GLU A 458 6.79 10.10 20.62
N HIS A 459 7.36 10.35 19.44
CA HIS A 459 7.94 9.29 18.61
C HIS A 459 9.10 8.58 19.30
N LEU A 460 10.07 9.32 19.87
CA LEU A 460 11.17 8.74 20.63
C LEU A 460 10.66 7.88 21.81
N PHE A 461 9.65 8.38 22.52
CA PHE A 461 9.03 7.64 23.62
C PHE A 461 8.38 6.32 23.13
N ASN A 462 7.62 6.38 22.03
CA ASN A 462 6.98 5.20 21.44
C ASN A 462 8.01 4.15 21.00
N VAL A 463 9.11 4.56 20.37
CA VAL A 463 10.23 3.67 20.00
C VAL A 463 10.84 3.03 21.25
N LEU A 464 11.11 3.80 22.30
CA LEU A 464 11.65 3.26 23.55
C LEU A 464 10.70 2.24 24.22
N LEU A 465 9.39 2.47 24.18
CA LEU A 465 8.38 1.53 24.69
C LEU A 465 8.32 0.23 23.89
N GLN A 466 8.48 0.29 22.55
CA GLN A 466 8.52 -0.92 21.71
C GLN A 466 9.69 -1.84 22.14
N LYS A 467 10.87 -1.28 22.45
CA LYS A 467 12.03 -2.02 22.97
C LYS A 467 11.72 -2.79 24.26
N GLU A 468 10.97 -2.17 25.17
CA GLU A 468 10.59 -2.79 26.44
C GLU A 468 9.60 -3.93 26.24
N LYS A 469 8.63 -3.75 25.32
CA LYS A 469 7.68 -4.82 24.93
C LYS A 469 8.38 -5.99 24.23
N GLU A 470 9.33 -5.74 23.35
CA GLU A 470 10.12 -6.80 22.69
C GLU A 470 11.01 -7.56 23.68
N LYS A 471 11.73 -6.86 24.57
CA LYS A 471 12.50 -7.51 25.65
C LYS A 471 11.62 -8.34 26.58
N SER A 472 10.44 -7.85 26.92
CA SER A 472 9.42 -8.57 27.70
C SER A 472 8.91 -9.83 26.97
N SER A 473 8.70 -9.73 25.65
CA SER A 473 8.18 -10.82 24.80
C SER A 473 9.24 -11.87 24.50
N LEU A 474 10.49 -11.46 24.25
CA LEU A 474 11.65 -12.34 24.12
C LEU A 474 11.94 -13.09 25.43
N ASN A 475 11.82 -12.42 26.58
CA ASN A 475 11.91 -13.10 27.88
C ASN A 475 10.77 -14.12 28.07
N LYS A 476 9.56 -13.85 27.60
CA LYS A 476 8.44 -14.82 27.57
C LYS A 476 8.65 -15.98 26.58
N LEU A 477 9.26 -15.74 25.42
CA LEU A 477 9.59 -16.77 24.42
C LEU A 477 10.76 -17.67 24.85
N ALA A 478 11.76 -17.10 25.53
CA ALA A 478 12.82 -17.85 26.19
C ALA A 478 12.26 -18.77 27.29
N LEU A 479 11.23 -18.32 28.01
CA LEU A 479 10.49 -19.12 29.00
C LEU A 479 9.54 -20.16 28.37
N LYS A 480 9.13 -20.00 27.10
CA LYS A 480 8.24 -20.96 26.40
C LYS A 480 8.97 -22.14 25.75
N LYS A 481 10.31 -22.06 25.55
CA LYS A 481 11.09 -23.21 25.05
C LYS A 481 11.22 -24.36 26.05
N SER A 482 10.76 -24.19 27.30
CA SER A 482 10.79 -25.23 28.34
C SER A 482 9.46 -25.92 28.64
N SER A 483 8.39 -25.71 27.85
CA SER A 483 7.13 -26.43 28.11
C SER A 483 6.26 -26.59 26.86
N LYS A 484 6.36 -27.74 26.18
CA LYS A 484 5.27 -28.26 25.35
C LYS A 484 4.26 -28.95 26.26
N ASN A 485 3.06 -28.39 26.41
CA ASN A 485 1.79 -29.07 26.13
C ASN A 485 0.57 -28.31 26.67
N ASN A 486 -0.49 -28.42 25.87
CA ASN A 486 -1.92 -28.30 26.13
C ASN A 486 -2.59 -26.92 26.26
N GLN A 487 -3.67 -26.81 25.48
CA GLN A 487 -4.61 -25.71 25.31
C GLN A 487 -5.44 -25.46 26.58
N VAL A 488 -5.55 -24.20 27.03
CA VAL A 488 -6.63 -23.72 27.92
C VAL A 488 -6.98 -22.25 27.57
N PRO A 489 -8.25 -21.81 27.58
CA PRO A 489 -8.69 -20.51 27.08
C PRO A 489 -8.19 -19.27 27.85
N SER A 490 -8.10 -18.16 27.10
CA SER A 490 -7.43 -16.88 27.33
C SER A 490 -7.93 -15.96 28.49
N ILE A 491 -8.66 -16.45 29.50
CA ILE A 491 -9.16 -15.61 30.62
C ILE A 491 -8.58 -16.00 32.00
N TYR A 492 -7.82 -17.10 32.11
CA TYR A 492 -7.22 -17.57 33.37
C TYR A 492 -5.69 -17.39 33.49
N LEU A 493 -5.05 -16.56 32.66
CA LEU A 493 -3.58 -16.40 32.65
C LEU A 493 -3.03 -15.26 33.54
N ILE A 494 -3.87 -14.61 34.35
CA ILE A 494 -3.39 -13.64 35.35
C ILE A 494 -3.06 -14.43 36.63
N THR A 495 -1.79 -14.46 37.01
CA THR A 495 -1.33 -15.09 38.26
C THR A 495 -1.30 -14.07 39.41
N ALA A 496 -1.31 -14.51 40.67
CA ALA A 496 -1.08 -13.63 41.81
C ALA A 496 0.27 -12.92 41.71
N LYS A 497 1.30 -13.60 41.21
CA LYS A 497 2.61 -13.00 40.93
C LYS A 497 2.50 -11.84 39.94
N HIS A 498 1.75 -12.00 38.85
CA HIS A 498 1.52 -10.93 37.88
C HIS A 498 0.82 -9.72 38.51
N ARG A 499 -0.19 -9.96 39.36
CA ARG A 499 -0.90 -8.88 40.07
C ARG A 499 0.00 -8.14 41.06
N ILE A 500 0.90 -8.84 41.74
CA ILE A 500 1.88 -8.22 42.65
C ILE A 500 2.93 -7.41 41.88
N HIS A 501 3.37 -7.88 40.70
CA HIS A 501 4.30 -7.13 39.84
C HIS A 501 3.66 -5.89 39.20
N ASN A 502 2.35 -5.92 38.94
CA ASN A 502 1.59 -4.76 38.48
C ASN A 502 1.19 -3.79 39.61
N HIS A 503 1.46 -4.13 40.87
CA HIS A 503 1.20 -3.25 42.00
C HIS A 503 2.13 -2.02 41.95
N LEU A 504 1.61 -0.84 42.31
CA LEU A 504 2.37 0.42 42.28
C LEU A 504 3.72 0.33 43.00
N ALA A 505 3.77 -0.33 44.15
CA ALA A 505 5.00 -0.51 44.92
C ALA A 505 6.08 -1.25 44.12
N TYR A 506 5.71 -2.29 43.36
CA TYR A 506 6.67 -3.03 42.55
C TYR A 506 7.16 -2.20 41.35
N LYS A 507 6.25 -1.48 40.68
CA LYS A 507 6.56 -0.59 39.55
C LYS A 507 7.54 0.53 39.98
N LEU A 508 7.26 1.20 41.09
CA LEU A 508 8.11 2.28 41.63
C LEU A 508 9.46 1.74 42.12
N GLY A 509 9.47 0.61 42.82
CA GLY A 509 10.69 -0.06 43.27
C GLY A 509 11.63 -0.44 42.13
N SER A 510 11.06 -1.03 41.08
CA SER A 510 11.79 -1.41 39.86
C SER A 510 12.39 -0.19 39.17
N ALA A 511 11.60 0.88 39.03
CA ALA A 511 12.05 2.12 38.42
C ALA A 511 13.20 2.77 39.19
N MET A 512 13.17 2.76 40.53
CA MET A 512 14.29 3.29 41.34
C MET A 512 15.56 2.44 41.20
N ILE A 513 15.45 1.12 41.14
CA ILE A 513 16.61 0.23 40.95
C ILE A 513 17.25 0.44 39.58
N LEU A 514 16.43 0.58 38.53
CA LEU A 514 16.94 0.78 37.17
C LEU A 514 17.58 2.16 36.98
N ASN A 515 16.99 3.20 37.57
CA ASN A 515 17.48 4.57 37.43
C ASN A 515 18.63 4.92 38.39
N SER A 516 18.86 4.15 39.44
CA SER A 516 19.98 4.37 40.37
C SER A 516 21.34 3.88 39.86
N LYS A 517 21.43 3.39 38.62
CA LYS A 517 22.67 2.86 38.02
C LYS A 517 23.52 3.90 37.29
N SER A 518 23.02 5.11 37.10
CA SER A 518 23.77 6.19 36.43
C SER A 518 23.38 7.57 36.94
N LEU A 519 24.29 8.54 36.81
CA LEU A 519 24.06 9.92 37.23
C LEU A 519 22.85 10.55 36.53
N TRP A 520 22.74 10.37 35.21
CA TRP A 520 21.58 10.78 34.42
C TRP A 520 20.29 10.05 34.80
N GLY A 521 20.40 8.80 35.25
CA GLY A 521 19.28 8.03 35.80
C GLY A 521 18.73 8.66 37.08
N TYR A 522 19.59 9.14 37.99
CA TYR A 522 19.17 9.86 39.19
C TYR A 522 18.46 11.18 38.88
N ILE A 523 18.96 11.96 37.91
CA ILE A 523 18.36 13.24 37.51
C ILE A 523 16.94 13.05 36.95
N ARG A 524 16.71 12.01 36.14
CA ARG A 524 15.38 11.75 35.56
C ARG A 524 14.43 10.98 36.49
N MET A 525 14.92 10.42 37.60
CA MET A 525 14.15 9.55 38.50
C MET A 525 12.87 10.19 39.04
N PRO A 526 12.83 11.47 39.48
CA PRO A 526 11.60 12.09 39.97
C PRO A 526 10.48 12.11 38.92
N TYR A 527 10.82 12.38 37.66
CA TYR A 527 9.86 12.41 36.55
C TYR A 527 9.32 11.01 36.22
N VAL A 528 10.20 10.00 36.19
CA VAL A 528 9.81 8.60 35.97
C VAL A 528 8.84 8.12 37.07
N LEU A 529 9.12 8.45 38.33
CA LEU A 529 8.27 8.05 39.45
C LEU A 529 6.91 8.79 39.44
N SER A 530 6.91 10.07 39.06
CA SER A 530 5.68 10.85 38.88
C SER A 530 4.79 10.26 37.77
N TYR A 531 5.39 9.92 36.62
CA TYR A 531 4.69 9.32 35.49
C TYR A 531 4.09 7.95 35.86
N ILE A 532 4.88 7.05 36.47
CA ILE A 532 4.39 5.73 36.89
C ILE A 532 3.18 5.83 37.82
N LYS A 533 3.19 6.81 38.73
CA LYS A 533 2.07 7.07 39.65
C LYS A 533 0.81 7.51 38.91
N GLU A 534 0.92 8.45 37.97
CA GLU A 534 -0.21 8.97 37.22
C GLU A 534 -0.78 7.94 36.23
N THR A 535 0.08 7.22 35.52
CA THR A 535 -0.35 6.12 34.64
C THR A 535 -1.05 5.02 35.41
N HIS A 536 -0.52 4.61 36.57
CA HIS A 536 -1.17 3.59 37.39
C HIS A 536 -2.53 4.03 37.92
N ARG A 537 -2.69 5.33 38.23
CA ARG A 537 -3.99 5.90 38.59
C ARG A 537 -5.00 5.81 37.45
N LYS A 538 -4.59 6.15 36.22
CA LYS A 538 -5.42 6.01 35.01
C LYS A 538 -5.79 4.54 34.74
N GLU A 539 -4.83 3.62 34.85
CA GLU A 539 -5.08 2.18 34.71
C GLU A 539 -6.15 1.66 35.69
N ILE A 540 -6.12 2.12 36.94
CA ILE A 540 -7.13 1.77 37.95
C ILE A 540 -8.49 2.38 37.58
N ALA A 541 -8.54 3.66 37.21
CA ALA A 541 -9.78 4.33 36.82
C ALA A 541 -10.43 3.67 35.58
N ASP A 542 -9.65 3.31 34.57
CA ASP A 542 -10.11 2.62 33.37
C ASP A 542 -10.57 1.19 33.66
N TYR A 543 -9.92 0.51 34.62
CA TYR A 543 -10.37 -0.79 35.09
C TYR A 543 -11.70 -0.69 35.84
N GLU A 544 -11.84 0.24 36.78
CA GLU A 544 -13.07 0.50 37.52
C GLU A 544 -14.23 0.87 36.58
N ALA A 545 -13.98 1.72 35.57
CA ALA A 545 -14.97 2.08 34.56
C ALA A 545 -15.42 0.88 33.70
N ARG A 546 -14.52 -0.06 33.41
CA ARG A 546 -14.86 -1.30 32.68
C ARG A 546 -15.65 -2.28 33.55
N VAL A 547 -15.28 -2.42 34.83
CA VAL A 547 -16.02 -3.25 35.79
C VAL A 547 -17.41 -2.68 36.08
N ALA A 548 -17.55 -1.35 36.13
CA ALA A 548 -18.85 -0.69 36.27
C ALA A 548 -19.78 -0.95 35.07
N LYS A 549 -19.22 -1.01 33.85
CA LYS A 549 -19.97 -1.36 32.63
C LYS A 549 -20.26 -2.85 32.50
N ASN A 550 -19.41 -3.71 33.08
CA ASN A 550 -19.58 -5.15 33.06
C ASN A 550 -19.02 -5.80 34.35
N PRO A 551 -19.88 -6.11 35.35
CA PRO A 551 -19.45 -6.67 36.64
C PRO A 551 -18.70 -7.99 36.55
N SER A 552 -18.89 -8.77 35.47
CA SER A 552 -18.18 -10.04 35.24
C SER A 552 -16.66 -9.87 35.02
N LEU A 553 -16.19 -8.65 34.76
CA LEU A 553 -14.77 -8.32 34.60
C LEU A 553 -14.03 -8.11 35.92
N LYS A 554 -14.72 -8.17 37.06
CA LYS A 554 -14.12 -7.97 38.37
C LYS A 554 -13.15 -9.12 38.68
N LEU A 555 -11.87 -8.78 38.82
CA LEU A 555 -10.84 -9.72 39.22
C LEU A 555 -11.17 -10.29 40.62
N PRO A 556 -10.99 -11.62 40.83
CA PRO A 556 -11.23 -12.22 42.12
C PRO A 556 -10.18 -11.77 43.16
N PRO A 557 -10.40 -12.00 44.47
CA PRO A 557 -9.45 -11.66 45.53
C PRO A 557 -8.06 -12.25 45.28
N LEU A 558 -6.98 -11.58 45.71
CA LEU A 558 -5.61 -12.04 45.40
C LEU A 558 -5.32 -13.44 45.98
N GLU A 559 -6.00 -13.77 47.07
CA GLU A 559 -5.94 -15.03 47.82
C GLU A 559 -6.56 -16.20 47.04
N SER A 560 -7.44 -15.94 46.08
CA SER A 560 -8.12 -16.98 45.31
C SER A 560 -7.28 -17.57 44.18
N TYR A 561 -6.07 -17.07 43.96
CA TYR A 561 -5.18 -17.49 42.87
C TYR A 561 -4.32 -18.66 43.33
N THR A 562 -4.14 -19.65 42.46
CA THR A 562 -3.43 -20.90 42.77
C THR A 562 -1.97 -20.69 43.18
N ASP A 563 -1.31 -19.65 42.66
CA ASP A 563 0.06 -19.30 42.99
C ASP A 563 0.20 -18.31 44.16
N TYR A 564 -0.89 -17.93 44.85
CA TYR A 564 -0.88 -16.89 45.88
C TYR A 564 0.20 -17.10 46.96
N LYS A 565 0.29 -18.31 47.53
CA LYS A 565 1.29 -18.65 48.56
C LYS A 565 2.73 -18.45 48.07
N GLN A 566 3.00 -18.75 46.81
CA GLN A 566 4.32 -18.55 46.21
C GLN A 566 4.57 -17.07 45.89
N ALA A 567 3.54 -16.37 45.40
CA ALA A 567 3.57 -14.97 45.02
C ALA A 567 3.77 -14.03 46.23
N LEU A 568 3.41 -14.44 47.45
CA LEU A 568 3.69 -13.68 48.67
C LEU A 568 5.20 -13.38 48.85
N LYS A 569 6.08 -14.26 48.38
CA LYS A 569 7.54 -14.01 48.41
C LYS A 569 7.95 -12.78 47.59
N GLU A 570 7.17 -12.40 46.58
CA GLU A 570 7.41 -11.20 45.77
C GLU A 570 7.12 -9.90 46.54
N LYS A 571 6.24 -9.92 47.55
CA LYS A 571 6.03 -8.76 48.44
C LYS A 571 7.20 -8.58 49.42
N GLU A 572 7.94 -9.65 49.68
CA GLU A 572 9.11 -9.65 50.57
C GLU A 572 10.42 -9.25 49.88
N CYS A 573 10.41 -9.15 48.54
CA CYS A 573 11.59 -8.79 47.77
C CYS A 573 11.99 -7.31 47.97
N PHE A 574 13.28 -7.03 47.76
CA PHE A 574 13.85 -5.69 47.89
C PHE A 574 13.11 -4.67 47.01
N THR A 575 12.81 -5.03 45.77
CA THR A 575 12.06 -4.19 44.81
C THR A 575 10.71 -3.73 45.38
N TYR A 576 9.89 -4.66 45.89
CA TYR A 576 8.57 -4.31 46.41
C TYR A 576 8.66 -3.47 47.68
N LYS A 577 9.56 -3.84 48.62
CA LYS A 577 9.78 -3.10 49.87
C LYS A 577 10.27 -1.67 49.63
N LEU A 578 11.18 -1.50 48.67
CA LEU A 578 11.72 -0.22 48.27
C LEU A 578 10.63 0.73 47.75
N GLY A 579 9.78 0.27 46.83
CA GLY A 579 8.68 1.10 46.34
C GLY A 579 7.57 1.31 47.37
N LYS A 580 7.33 0.34 48.27
CA LYS A 580 6.40 0.52 49.41
C LYS A 580 6.87 1.63 50.34
N ALA A 581 8.16 1.68 50.67
CA ALA A 581 8.74 2.75 51.49
C ALA A 581 8.57 4.14 50.84
N LEU A 582 8.70 4.23 49.52
CA LEU A 582 8.45 5.48 48.78
C LEU A 582 6.97 5.89 48.83
N ILE A 583 6.04 4.94 48.72
CA ILE A 583 4.61 5.22 48.84
C ILE A 583 4.29 5.77 50.24
N THR A 584 4.85 5.16 51.29
CA THR A 584 4.68 5.63 52.68
C THR A 584 5.21 7.06 52.87
N ALA A 585 6.37 7.39 52.30
CA ALA A 585 6.88 8.76 52.37
C ALA A 585 5.99 9.77 51.63
N ASN A 586 5.41 9.35 50.50
CA ASN A 586 4.53 10.18 49.67
C ASN A 586 3.12 10.37 50.27
N SER A 587 2.71 9.60 51.28
CA SER A 587 1.39 9.74 51.91
C SER A 587 1.35 10.77 53.06
N VAL A 588 2.51 11.20 53.57
CA VAL A 588 2.63 12.23 54.62
C VAL A 588 2.44 13.62 54.00
N ARG A 589 1.55 14.43 54.58
CA ARG A 589 1.23 15.81 54.13
C ARG A 589 1.77 16.86 55.13
N GLY A 590 1.96 18.10 54.68
CA GLY A 590 2.38 19.22 55.53
C GLY A 590 3.85 19.17 55.97
N GLY A 591 4.18 19.88 57.07
CA GLY A 591 5.54 20.07 57.57
C GLY A 591 6.33 18.79 57.93
N GLY A 592 5.65 17.65 58.11
CA GLY A 592 6.28 16.35 58.37
C GLY A 592 6.89 15.65 57.16
N ARG A 593 6.70 16.19 55.94
CA ARG A 593 7.12 15.53 54.69
C ARG A 593 8.65 15.35 54.58
N ILE A 594 9.41 16.32 55.08
CA ILE A 594 10.89 16.27 55.06
C ILE A 594 11.38 15.11 55.94
N PHE A 595 10.81 14.96 57.14
CA PHE A 595 11.12 13.86 58.05
C PHE A 595 10.74 12.50 57.46
N ALA A 596 9.63 12.40 56.73
CA ALA A 596 9.21 11.19 56.05
C ALA A 596 10.20 10.75 54.95
N TYR A 597 10.77 11.69 54.18
CA TYR A 597 11.81 11.35 53.20
C TYR A 597 13.17 11.03 53.86
N LEU A 598 13.52 11.69 54.97
CA LEU A 598 14.70 11.31 55.75
C LEU A 598 14.60 9.87 56.26
N GLN A 599 13.44 9.49 56.78
CA GLN A 599 13.13 8.13 57.21
C GLN A 599 13.13 7.15 56.03
N PHE A 600 12.60 7.56 54.87
CA PHE A 600 12.70 6.76 53.64
C PHE A 600 14.15 6.47 53.26
N PHE A 601 15.06 7.46 53.27
CA PHE A 601 16.46 7.21 52.95
C PHE A 601 17.15 6.30 53.99
N GLN A 602 16.79 6.40 55.27
CA GLN A 602 17.24 5.46 56.30
C GLN A 602 16.75 4.03 56.02
N GLU A 603 15.48 3.89 55.66
CA GLU A 603 14.87 2.60 55.30
C GLU A 603 15.51 2.00 54.04
N VAL A 604 15.80 2.82 53.03
CA VAL A 604 16.55 2.39 51.82
C VAL A 604 17.93 1.84 52.21
N ARG A 605 18.65 2.49 53.14
CA ARG A 605 19.95 2.01 53.63
C ARG A 605 19.81 0.69 54.38
N LYS A 606 18.77 0.54 55.20
CA LYS A 606 18.48 -0.70 55.94
C LYS A 606 18.13 -1.84 54.99
N LEU A 607 17.20 -1.64 54.07
CA LEU A 607 16.81 -2.61 53.05
C LEU A 607 18.01 -3.04 52.17
N LYS A 608 18.91 -2.10 51.85
CA LYS A 608 20.15 -2.40 51.10
C LYS A 608 21.12 -3.26 51.92
N LYS A 609 21.23 -3.04 53.24
CA LYS A 609 22.03 -3.88 54.14
C LYS A 609 21.43 -5.28 54.30
N GLU A 610 20.12 -5.39 54.49
CA GLU A 610 19.41 -6.67 54.59
C GLU A 610 19.52 -7.49 53.30
N PHE A 611 19.36 -6.84 52.13
CA PHE A 611 19.54 -7.48 50.84
C PHE A 611 20.98 -7.98 50.64
N ARG A 612 21.99 -7.16 50.98
CA ARG A 612 23.40 -7.56 50.93
C ARG A 612 23.75 -8.67 51.93
N GLY A 613 23.14 -8.68 53.11
CA GLY A 613 23.33 -9.71 54.14
C GLY A 613 22.79 -11.08 53.71
N LYS A 614 21.63 -11.12 53.05
CA LYS A 614 21.05 -12.37 52.50
C LYS A 614 21.77 -12.90 51.25
N HIS A 615 22.56 -12.07 50.57
CA HIS A 615 23.34 -12.43 49.38
C HIS A 615 24.85 -12.62 49.65
N LYS A 616 25.32 -12.49 50.91
CA LYS A 616 26.73 -12.76 51.26
C LYS A 616 27.13 -14.23 51.10
N ASP A 617 26.18 -15.17 51.12
CA ASP A 617 26.42 -16.60 50.84
C ASP A 617 26.30 -16.95 49.35
N CYS A 618 26.11 -15.96 48.48
CA CYS A 618 26.03 -16.15 47.04
C CYS A 618 26.90 -15.07 46.38
N LYS A 619 28.21 -15.35 46.27
CA LYS A 619 29.14 -14.52 45.50
C LYS A 619 28.74 -14.55 44.02
N PHE A 620 27.95 -13.58 43.58
CA PHE A 620 28.04 -12.94 42.26
C PHE A 620 27.22 -11.65 42.31
N LEU A 621 27.92 -10.52 42.33
CA LEU A 621 27.67 -9.33 41.51
C LEU A 621 28.84 -8.36 41.65
#